data_AF-A0A3B9X2I4-F1
#
_entry.id   AF-A0A3B9X2I4-F1
#
_cell.length_a   1.000
_cell.length_b   1.000
_cell.length_c   1.000
_cell.angle_alpha   90.00
_cell.angle_beta   90.00
_cell.angle_gamma   90.00
#
_symmetry.space_group_name_H-M   'P 1'
#
loop_
_entity.id
_entity.type
_entity.pdbx_description
1 polymer ?
#
loop_
_entity_poly.entity_id
_entity_poly.type
_entity_poly.pdbx_seq_one_letter_code
_entity_poly.pdbx_strand_id
1 'polypeptide(L)' 'MGQEIDLMVNYPRAKRNVEGRGASKTDLDRALARKFGKEFFDGDRTHGYGGFNYM' A
#
# COMPACT_ATOMS: atom_id res chain seq x y z
N MET A 1 -0.13 -23.21 21.18
CA MET A 1 0.33 -22.24 20.16
C MET A 1 0.29 -22.93 18.81
N GLY A 2 -0.37 -22.34 17.82
CA GLY A 2 -0.49 -22.96 16.48
C GLY A 2 0.78 -22.76 15.66
N GLN A 3 1.07 -23.68 14.74
CA GLN A 3 2.06 -23.46 13.68
C GLN A 3 1.46 -22.51 12.63
N GLU A 4 2.23 -21.49 12.24
CA GLU A 4 1.90 -20.69 11.05
C GLU A 4 2.12 -21.52 9.77
N ILE A 5 1.19 -21.37 8.83
CA ILE A 5 1.25 -21.98 7.50
C ILE A 5 1.35 -20.88 6.44
N ASP A 6 2.33 -21.00 5.55
CA ASP A 6 2.43 -20.12 4.38
C ASP A 6 1.46 -20.60 3.30
N LEU A 7 0.31 -19.96 3.21
CA LEU A 7 -0.71 -20.24 2.19
C LEU A 7 -0.23 -19.96 0.77
N MET A 8 0.86 -19.21 0.60
CA MET A 8 1.35 -18.74 -0.69
C MET A 8 2.60 -19.50 -1.17
N VAL A 9 3.03 -20.56 -0.49
CA VAL A 9 4.29 -21.27 -0.73
C VAL A 9 4.49 -21.77 -2.17
N ASN A 10 3.41 -22.14 -2.86
CA ASN A 10 3.45 -22.66 -4.22
C ASN A 10 3.24 -21.58 -5.30
N TYR A 11 3.01 -20.32 -4.92
CA TYR A 11 2.73 -19.25 -5.87
C TYR A 11 4.01 -18.51 -6.32
N PRO A 12 4.07 -18.02 -7.57
CA PRO A 12 5.19 -17.22 -8.04
C PRO A 12 5.36 -15.95 -7.20
N ARG A 13 6.60 -15.66 -6.79
CA ARG A 13 6.91 -14.41 -6.09
C ARG A 13 7.01 -13.25 -7.07
N ALA A 14 6.33 -12.15 -6.75
CA ALA A 14 6.41 -10.93 -7.56
C ALA A 14 7.84 -10.35 -7.53
N LYS A 15 8.36 -9.93 -8.69
CA LYS A 15 9.68 -9.26 -8.80
C LYS A 15 9.73 -7.87 -8.15
N ARG A 16 8.59 -7.34 -7.68
CA ARG A 16 8.50 -5.98 -7.13
C ARG A 16 9.02 -5.96 -5.69
N ASN A 17 9.87 -4.99 -5.37
CA ASN A 17 10.28 -4.71 -4.00
C ASN A 17 9.12 -4.11 -3.20
N VAL A 18 8.44 -4.93 -2.39
CA VAL A 18 7.34 -4.49 -1.53
C VAL A 18 7.84 -3.70 -0.33
N GLU A 19 8.99 -4.08 0.23
CA GLU A 19 9.60 -3.44 1.40
C GLU A 19 9.98 -1.99 1.11
N GLY A 20 10.61 -1.74 -0.05
CA GLY A 20 11.01 -0.39 -0.48
C GLY A 20 9.82 0.55 -0.65
N ARG A 21 8.66 0.04 -1.06
CA ARG A 21 7.41 0.83 -1.18
C ARG A 21 6.86 1.25 0.19
N GLY A 22 7.02 0.41 1.21
CA GLY A 22 6.63 0.74 2.58
C GLY A 22 7.53 1.82 3.18
N ALA A 23 8.84 1.73 2.91
CA ALA A 23 9.86 2.64 3.42
C ALA A 23 9.75 4.07 2.88
N SER A 24 9.19 4.26 1.68
CA SER A 24 9.10 5.59 1.04
C SER A 24 7.97 6.47 1.58
N LYS A 25 7.07 5.96 2.43
CA LYS A 25 5.94 6.73 2.95
C LYS A 25 6.37 7.65 4.07
N THR A 26 6.06 8.94 3.93
CA THR A 26 6.34 9.94 4.98
C THR A 26 5.28 9.90 6.08
N ASP A 27 5.59 10.50 7.23
CA ASP A 27 4.61 10.69 8.30
C ASP A 27 3.42 11.56 7.88
N LEU A 28 3.67 12.54 7.00
CA LEU A 28 2.63 13.39 6.44
C LEU A 28 1.68 12.59 5.56
N ASP A 29 2.21 11.71 4.71
CA ASP A 29 1.39 10.82 3.88
C ASP A 29 0.50 9.93 4.76
N ARG A 30 1.07 9.39 5.84
CA ARG A 30 0.33 8.56 6.81
C ARG A 30 -0.76 9.35 7.53
N ALA A 31 -0.45 10.58 7.94
CA ALA A 31 -1.40 11.45 8.63
C ALA A 31 -2.57 11.83 7.71
N LEU A 32 -2.29 12.14 6.45
CA LEU A 32 -3.33 12.45 5.46
C LEU A 32 -4.17 11.21 5.13
N ALA A 33 -3.53 10.06 4.94
CA ALA A 33 -4.20 8.81 4.65
C ALA A 33 -5.23 8.42 5.73
N ARG A 34 -4.89 8.61 7.01
CA ARG A 34 -5.75 8.29 8.16
C ARG A 34 -6.96 9.20 8.32
N LYS A 35 -7.04 10.30 7.58
CA LYS A 35 -8.24 11.16 7.57
C LYS A 35 -9.36 10.58 6.71
N PHE A 36 -9.05 9.62 5.83
CA PHE A 36 -10.02 9.02 4.91
C PHE A 36 -10.84 10.08 4.14
N GLY A 37 -10.20 11.17 3.74
CA GLY A 37 -10.81 12.27 2.99
C GLY A 37 -10.61 12.15 1.49
N LYS A 38 -10.88 13.23 0.76
CA LYS A 38 -10.68 13.29 -0.70
C LYS A 38 -9.27 12.89 -1.11
N GLU A 39 -8.26 13.31 -0.36
CA GLU A 39 -6.86 13.01 -0.67
C GLU A 39 -6.55 11.52 -0.58
N PHE A 40 -7.27 10.78 0.27
CA PHE A 40 -7.15 9.34 0.39
C PHE A 40 -7.78 8.60 -0.80
N PHE A 41 -8.96 9.04 -1.26
CA PHE A 41 -9.72 8.36 -2.31
C PHE A 41 -9.35 8.82 -3.72
N ASP A 42 -9.23 10.13 -3.93
CA ASP A 42 -9.11 10.77 -5.24
C ASP A 42 -7.82 11.59 -5.40
N GLY A 43 -7.00 11.66 -4.36
CA GLY A 43 -5.73 12.41 -4.36
C GLY A 43 -4.57 11.63 -4.98
N ASP A 44 -3.37 11.88 -4.47
CA ASP A 44 -2.16 11.16 -4.91
C ASP A 44 -2.16 9.69 -4.45
N ARG A 45 -1.47 8.83 -5.22
CA ARG A 45 -1.28 7.41 -4.90
C ARG A 45 -0.52 7.17 -3.59
N THR A 46 0.26 8.14 -3.09
CA THR A 46 0.97 8.01 -1.80
C THR A 46 0.01 7.94 -0.61
N HIS A 47 -1.15 8.59 -0.72
CA HIS A 47 -2.11 8.77 0.37
C HIS A 47 -3.12 7.63 0.50
N GLY A 48 -3.42 6.87 -0.56
CA GLY A 48 -4.43 5.81 -0.48
C GLY A 48 -4.81 5.19 -1.82
N TYR A 49 -6.10 5.27 -2.13
CA TYR A 49 -6.70 4.75 -3.36
C TYR A 49 -6.60 5.72 -4.55
N GLY A 50 -6.13 6.94 -4.32
CA GLY A 50 -5.90 7.94 -5.36
C GLY A 50 -4.84 7.52 -6.41
N GLY A 51 -4.61 8.43 -7.37
CA GLY A 51 -3.66 8.27 -8.47
C GLY A 51 -4.17 7.43 -9.65
N PHE A 52 -5.46 7.09 -9.67
CA PHE A 52 -6.11 6.49 -10.83
C PHE A 52 -6.67 7.60 -11.74
N ASN A 53 -6.38 7.53 -13.04
CA ASN A 53 -6.89 8.48 -14.04
C ASN A 53 -7.44 7.70 -15.24
N TYR A 54 -8.54 8.17 -15.82
CA TYR A 54 -9.25 7.52 -16.93
C TYR A 54 -8.77 7.94 -18.33
N MET A 55 -7.76 8.82 -18.42
CA MET A 55 -7.21 9.29 -19.71
C MET A 55 -6.80 8.17 -20.66
#